data_AF-A0AAI9HWN9-F1
#
_entry.id   AF-A0AAI9HWN9-F1
#
_cell.length_a   1.000
_cell.length_b   1.000
_cell.length_c   1.000
_cell.angle_alpha   90.00
_cell.angle_beta   90.00
_cell.angle_gamma   90.00
#
_symmetry.space_group_name_H-M   'P 1'
#
loop_
_entity.id
_entity.type
_entity.pdbx_description
1 polymer ?
#
loop_
_entity_poly.entity_id
_entity_poly.type
_entity_poly.pdbx_seq_one_letter_code
_entity_poly.pdbx_strand_id
1 'polypeptide(L)'
;MYCFEKGNLRYGEALDEFFDSSLKDSTNIPVTMLLRKEKDKCLYVYDLGDYWEHTILLEAVIPAEGDSSPIPLCVKGKGTCPVEDSGGIWGYTEMLEEACTPTNPDRAEIYQHLMADIDVRKYNLEAINERLSQFYS
;
A
#
# COMPACT_ATOMS: atom_id res chain seq x y z
N MET A 1 -9.97 -6.14 3.27
CA MET A 1 -10.19 -6.55 1.88
C MET A 1 -9.19 -5.89 0.96
N TYR A 2 -8.62 -6.66 0.04
CA TYR A 2 -7.64 -6.18 -0.93
C TYR A 2 -7.71 -7.01 -2.23
N CYS A 3 -7.18 -6.47 -3.32
CA CYS A 3 -6.94 -7.23 -4.55
C CYS A 3 -5.68 -6.76 -5.29
N PHE A 4 -5.13 -7.63 -6.12
CA PHE A 4 -4.09 -7.37 -7.11
C PHE A 4 -4.68 -7.47 -8.50
N GLU A 5 -4.37 -6.51 -9.37
CA GLU A 5 -4.96 -6.41 -10.70
C GLU A 5 -3.89 -6.27 -11.80
N LYS A 6 -4.00 -7.08 -12.86
CA LYS A 6 -3.20 -6.94 -14.09
C LYS A 6 -4.01 -7.37 -15.31
N GLY A 7 -4.48 -6.41 -16.09
CA GLY A 7 -5.40 -6.67 -17.18
C GLY A 7 -6.68 -7.30 -16.64
N ASN A 8 -7.05 -8.49 -17.12
CA ASN A 8 -8.24 -9.20 -16.66
C ASN A 8 -7.97 -10.14 -15.47
N LEU A 9 -6.73 -10.18 -14.95
CA LEU A 9 -6.39 -11.01 -13.80
C LEU A 9 -6.63 -10.23 -12.51
N ARG A 10 -7.39 -10.83 -11.59
CA ARG A 10 -7.69 -10.27 -10.27
C ARG A 10 -7.48 -11.35 -9.21
N TYR A 11 -6.65 -11.05 -8.22
CA TYR A 11 -6.33 -11.96 -7.11
C TYR A 11 -6.44 -11.23 -5.79
N GLY A 12 -7.11 -11.76 -4.78
CA GLY A 12 -7.29 -11.05 -3.51
C GLY A 12 -7.74 -11.94 -2.39
N GLU A 13 -8.25 -11.31 -1.33
CA GLU A 13 -8.87 -12.01 -0.21
C GLU A 13 -10.02 -12.90 -0.72
N ALA A 14 -10.10 -14.14 -0.25
CA ALA A 14 -11.15 -15.06 -0.66
C ALA A 14 -12.51 -14.51 -0.19
N LEU A 15 -13.29 -13.98 -1.13
CA LEU A 15 -14.67 -13.55 -0.92
C LEU A 15 -15.62 -14.65 -1.40
N ASP A 16 -16.85 -14.61 -0.91
CA ASP A 16 -17.91 -15.44 -1.44
C ASP A 16 -18.08 -15.14 -2.94
N GLU A 17 -18.05 -16.17 -3.79
CA GLU A 17 -18.10 -16.09 -5.26
C GLU A 17 -19.35 -15.35 -5.76
N PHE A 18 -20.39 -15.23 -4.93
CA PHE A 18 -21.58 -14.41 -5.24
C PHE A 18 -21.28 -12.91 -5.37
N PHE A 19 -20.25 -12.38 -4.71
CA PHE A 19 -19.91 -10.95 -4.76
C PHE A 19 -19.05 -10.60 -5.97
N ASP A 20 -18.08 -11.45 -6.30
CA ASP A 20 -17.19 -11.23 -7.44
C ASP A 20 -16.60 -12.55 -7.96
N SER A 21 -17.26 -13.12 -8.96
CA SER A 21 -16.80 -14.36 -9.60
C SER A 21 -15.48 -14.23 -10.35
N SER A 22 -14.98 -13.01 -10.57
CA SER A 22 -13.70 -12.76 -11.24
C SER A 22 -12.50 -12.77 -10.28
N LEU A 23 -12.75 -12.55 -8.98
CA LEU A 23 -11.73 -12.49 -7.95
C LEU A 23 -11.30 -13.90 -7.55
N LYS A 24 -10.00 -14.17 -7.70
CA LYS A 24 -9.40 -15.46 -7.30
C LYS A 24 -8.67 -15.29 -5.98
N ASP A 25 -8.71 -16.31 -5.13
CA ASP A 25 -7.93 -16.33 -3.89
C ASP A 25 -6.43 -16.16 -4.17
N SER A 26 -5.79 -15.18 -3.53
CA SER A 26 -4.36 -14.89 -3.68
C SER A 26 -3.45 -15.78 -2.84
N THR A 27 -3.96 -16.55 -1.88
CA THR A 27 -3.17 -17.28 -0.86
C THR A 27 -2.05 -18.13 -1.44
N ASN A 28 -2.30 -18.81 -2.56
CA ASN A 28 -1.34 -19.73 -3.20
C ASN A 28 -0.92 -19.27 -4.60
N ILE A 29 -1.02 -17.97 -4.88
CA ILE A 29 -0.69 -17.40 -6.19
C ILE A 29 0.72 -16.80 -6.12
N PRO A 30 1.69 -17.32 -6.89
CA PRO A 30 3.03 -16.77 -6.86
C PRO A 30 3.03 -15.38 -7.52
N VAL A 31 3.85 -14.47 -7.00
CA VAL A 31 4.00 -13.10 -7.53
C VAL A 31 4.37 -13.10 -9.03
N THR A 32 5.05 -14.15 -9.49
CA THR A 32 5.41 -14.37 -10.90
C THR A 32 4.21 -14.60 -11.83
N MET A 33 3.00 -14.80 -11.31
CA MET A 33 1.79 -14.78 -12.15
C MET A 33 1.48 -13.36 -12.65
N LEU A 34 1.78 -12.35 -11.84
CA LEU A 34 1.55 -10.95 -12.18
C LEU A 34 2.83 -10.25 -12.66
N LEU A 35 4.00 -10.58 -12.09
CA LEU A 35 5.26 -9.88 -12.31
C LEU A 35 6.36 -10.86 -12.72
N ARG A 36 6.60 -11.02 -14.04
CA ARG A 36 7.54 -12.02 -14.58
C ARG A 36 8.88 -11.44 -15.00
N LYS A 37 8.85 -10.26 -15.61
CA LYS A 37 10.04 -9.60 -16.16
C LYS A 37 10.11 -8.16 -15.68
N GLU A 38 11.32 -7.62 -15.68
CA GLU A 38 11.54 -6.21 -15.38
C GLU A 38 10.57 -5.32 -16.17
N LYS A 39 10.10 -4.27 -15.52
CA LYS A 39 9.07 -3.33 -16.00
C LYS A 39 7.65 -3.87 -16.03
N ASP A 40 7.41 -5.13 -15.66
CA ASP A 40 6.05 -5.58 -15.35
C ASP A 40 5.47 -4.74 -14.20
N LYS A 41 4.18 -4.44 -14.35
CA LYS A 41 3.40 -3.71 -13.34
C LYS A 41 2.10 -4.45 -13.04
N CYS A 42 1.64 -4.30 -11.81
CA CYS A 42 0.27 -4.60 -11.40
C CYS A 42 -0.20 -3.53 -10.41
N LEU A 43 -1.51 -3.44 -10.23
CA LEU A 43 -2.10 -2.64 -9.16
C LEU A 43 -2.31 -3.53 -7.93
N TYR A 44 -2.15 -2.95 -6.75
CA TYR A 44 -2.59 -3.48 -5.47
C TYR A 44 -3.60 -2.48 -4.92
N VAL A 45 -4.86 -2.88 -4.84
CA VAL A 45 -5.94 -2.08 -4.26
C VAL A 45 -6.14 -2.56 -2.84
N TYR A 46 -5.94 -1.66 -1.89
CA TYR A 46 -6.16 -1.90 -0.46
C TYR A 46 -7.37 -1.11 0.00
N ASP A 47 -8.12 -1.70 0.92
CA ASP A 47 -9.38 -1.18 1.44
C ASP A 47 -10.38 -0.88 0.30
N LEU A 48 -11.24 -1.84 -0.03
CA LEU A 48 -12.21 -1.63 -1.11
C LEU A 48 -13.30 -0.59 -0.80
N GLY A 49 -13.33 -0.03 0.42
CA GLY A 49 -14.13 1.14 0.74
C GLY A 49 -13.47 2.43 0.22
N ASP A 50 -12.25 2.71 0.68
CA ASP A 50 -11.47 3.90 0.31
C ASP A 50 -10.77 3.80 -1.05
N TYR A 51 -10.56 2.58 -1.53
CA TYR A 51 -9.97 2.23 -2.82
C TYR A 51 -8.54 2.77 -3.00
N TRP A 52 -7.64 2.45 -2.07
CA TRP A 52 -6.24 2.85 -2.15
C TRP A 52 -5.49 2.07 -3.23
N GLU A 53 -5.16 2.74 -4.32
CA GLU A 53 -4.44 2.15 -5.45
C GLU A 53 -2.91 2.31 -5.30
N HIS A 54 -2.22 1.19 -5.17
CA HIS A 54 -0.76 1.13 -5.19
C HIS A 54 -0.27 0.49 -6.48
N THR A 55 0.64 1.15 -7.20
CA THR A 55 1.33 0.52 -8.32
C THR A 55 2.53 -0.28 -7.83
N ILE A 56 2.56 -1.58 -8.14
CA ILE A 56 3.72 -2.43 -7.92
C ILE A 56 4.47 -2.58 -9.25
N LEU A 57 5.76 -2.26 -9.23
CA LEU A 57 6.66 -2.34 -10.38
C LEU A 57 7.80 -3.31 -10.07
N LEU A 58 8.01 -4.30 -10.94
CA LEU A 58 9.21 -5.13 -10.90
C LEU A 58 10.39 -4.35 -11.49
N GLU A 59 11.21 -3.75 -10.63
CA GLU A 59 12.38 -2.96 -11.05
C GLU A 59 13.52 -3.84 -11.59
N ALA A 60 13.84 -4.93 -10.90
CA ALA A 60 14.93 -5.84 -11.25
C ALA A 60 14.65 -7.27 -10.75
N VAL A 61 15.24 -8.27 -11.39
CA VAL A 61 15.29 -9.66 -10.89
C VAL A 61 16.75 -10.01 -10.66
N ILE A 62 17.12 -10.20 -9.39
CA ILE A 62 18.51 -10.45 -8.96
C ILE A 62 18.61 -11.88 -8.42
N PRO A 63 19.66 -12.65 -8.76
CA PRO A 63 19.90 -13.95 -8.15
C PRO A 63 20.04 -13.82 -6.63
N ALA A 64 19.40 -14.71 -5.87
CA ALA A 64 19.53 -14.76 -4.42
C ALA A 64 20.87 -15.36 -3.95
N GLU A 65 21.64 -15.94 -4.87
CA GLU A 65 22.88 -16.68 -4.56
C GLU A 65 23.95 -15.74 -4.01
N GLY A 66 24.38 -15.98 -2.76
CA GLY A 66 25.45 -15.24 -2.11
C GLY A 66 25.02 -13.97 -1.37
N ASP A 67 23.72 -13.61 -1.41
CA ASP A 67 23.16 -12.56 -0.56
C ASP A 67 22.57 -13.18 0.71
N SER A 68 23.15 -12.83 1.86
CA SER A 68 22.67 -13.27 3.18
C SER A 68 21.73 -12.26 3.83
N SER A 69 21.29 -11.24 3.11
CA SER A 69 20.34 -10.25 3.62
C SER A 69 18.98 -10.90 3.91
N PRO A 70 18.26 -10.44 4.94
CA PRO A 70 16.91 -10.92 5.20
C PRO A 70 15.98 -10.59 4.04
N ILE A 71 15.02 -11.46 3.74
CA ILE A 71 13.99 -11.23 2.71
C ILE A 71 12.62 -11.43 3.36
N PRO A 72 11.70 -10.44 3.27
CA PRO A 72 11.83 -9.17 2.56
C PRO A 72 12.68 -8.12 3.30
N LEU A 73 13.28 -7.19 2.55
CA LEU A 73 14.02 -6.03 3.06
C LEU A 73 13.53 -4.76 2.35
N CYS A 74 13.10 -3.77 3.12
CA CYS A 74 12.88 -2.41 2.63
C CYS A 74 14.22 -1.69 2.51
N VAL A 75 14.59 -1.30 1.28
CA VAL A 75 15.88 -0.65 0.99
C VAL A 75 15.78 0.87 0.82
N LYS A 76 14.59 1.39 0.52
CA LYS A 76 14.34 2.81 0.25
C LYS A 76 12.86 3.13 0.41
N GLY A 77 12.56 4.41 0.58
CA GLY A 77 11.21 4.94 0.68
C GLY A 77 11.22 6.43 0.97
N LYS A 78 10.07 7.08 0.80
CA LYS A 78 9.93 8.52 0.92
C LYS A 78 8.47 8.87 1.22
N GLY A 79 8.28 9.91 2.02
CA GLY A 79 6.96 10.42 2.37
C GLY A 79 6.31 9.61 3.48
N THR A 80 5.09 9.98 3.84
CA THR A 80 4.26 9.29 4.82
C THR A 80 3.10 8.62 4.12
N CYS A 81 2.54 7.56 4.71
CA CYS A 81 1.34 6.95 4.19
C CYS A 81 0.13 7.86 4.44
N PRO A 82 -0.90 7.83 3.56
CA PRO A 82 -2.18 8.46 3.84
C PRO A 82 -2.79 7.96 5.16
N VAL A 83 -3.69 8.77 5.73
CA VAL A 83 -4.43 8.37 6.93
C VAL A 83 -5.45 7.30 6.55
N GLU A 84 -5.58 6.23 7.35
CA GLU A 84 -6.61 5.21 7.15
C GLU A 84 -7.99 5.86 7.31
N ASP A 85 -9.01 5.29 6.65
CA ASP A 85 -10.39 5.79 6.71
C ASP A 85 -10.54 7.28 6.34
N SER A 86 -9.69 7.77 5.43
CA SER A 86 -9.73 9.17 4.97
C SER A 86 -10.64 9.38 3.76
N GLY A 87 -11.36 8.36 3.30
CA GLY A 87 -12.24 8.45 2.13
C GLY A 87 -11.46 8.37 0.82
N GLY A 88 -10.35 7.63 0.81
CA GLY A 88 -9.50 7.45 -0.35
C GLY A 88 -8.72 8.72 -0.73
N ILE A 89 -8.16 8.72 -1.94
CA ILE A 89 -7.30 9.82 -2.41
C ILE A 89 -8.01 11.17 -2.39
N TRP A 90 -9.32 11.19 -2.66
CA TRP A 90 -10.11 12.42 -2.71
C TRP A 90 -10.32 13.00 -1.31
N GLY A 91 -10.82 12.20 -0.36
CA GLY A 91 -11.05 12.69 1.00
C GLY A 91 -9.75 13.06 1.72
N TYR A 92 -8.67 12.31 1.48
CA TYR A 92 -7.34 12.68 1.99
C TYR A 92 -6.84 14.01 1.41
N THR A 93 -7.04 14.25 0.11
CA THR A 93 -6.64 15.51 -0.53
C THR A 93 -7.48 16.68 -0.03
N GLU A 94 -8.79 16.50 0.12
CA GLU A 94 -9.70 17.49 0.69
C GLU A 94 -9.28 17.86 2.12
N MET A 95 -8.99 16.88 2.97
CA MET A 95 -8.50 17.14 4.33
C MET A 95 -7.17 17.89 4.36
N LEU A 96 -6.24 17.60 3.43
CA LEU A 96 -5.00 18.35 3.29
C LEU A 96 -5.26 19.83 2.93
N GLU A 97 -6.18 20.07 1.99
CA GLU A 97 -6.57 21.42 1.58
C GLU A 97 -7.25 22.18 2.72
N GLU A 98 -8.17 21.53 3.44
CA GLU A 98 -8.88 22.09 4.58
C GLU A 98 -7.93 22.43 5.73
N ALA A 99 -6.97 21.56 6.06
CA ALA A 99 -5.94 21.81 7.08
C ALA A 99 -5.01 22.98 6.73
N CYS A 100 -4.86 23.29 5.43
CA CYS A 100 -4.04 24.38 4.94
C CYS A 100 -4.82 25.69 4.70
N THR A 101 -6.15 25.66 4.71
CA THR A 101 -7.01 26.82 4.40
C THR A 101 -7.16 27.75 5.60
N PRO A 102 -6.59 28.97 5.59
CA PRO A 102 -6.57 29.83 6.79
C PRO A 102 -7.95 30.30 7.27
N THR A 103 -8.93 30.34 6.38
CA THR A 103 -10.31 30.76 6.68
C THR A 103 -11.20 29.62 7.14
N ASN A 104 -10.73 28.37 7.13
CA ASN A 104 -11.49 27.24 7.62
C ASN A 104 -11.52 27.27 9.16
N PRO A 105 -12.70 27.39 9.81
CA PRO A 105 -12.80 27.38 11.27
C PRO A 105 -12.31 26.07 11.90
N ASP A 106 -12.43 24.95 11.18
CA ASP A 106 -12.10 23.60 11.68
C ASP A 106 -10.65 23.22 11.37
N ARG A 107 -9.89 24.12 10.72
CA ARG A 107 -8.50 23.90 10.29
C ARG A 107 -7.62 23.33 11.39
N ALA A 108 -7.73 23.84 12.62
CA ALA A 108 -6.87 23.41 13.73
C ALA A 108 -7.13 21.95 14.14
N GLU A 109 -8.40 21.53 14.14
CA GLU A 109 -8.79 20.16 14.45
C GLU A 109 -8.34 19.20 13.35
N ILE A 110 -8.60 19.56 12.09
CA ILE A 110 -8.19 18.76 10.92
C ILE A 110 -6.66 18.66 10.87
N TYR A 111 -5.94 19.76 11.09
CA TYR A 111 -4.48 19.75 11.18
C TYR A 111 -4.01 18.87 12.32
N GLN A 112 -4.64 18.92 13.49
CA GLN A 112 -4.26 18.05 14.60
C GLN A 112 -4.48 16.57 14.25
N HIS A 113 -5.59 16.22 13.62
CA HIS A 113 -5.86 14.86 13.18
C HIS A 113 -4.85 14.38 12.12
N LEU A 114 -4.64 15.18 11.08
CA LEU A 114 -3.84 14.84 9.91
C LEU A 114 -2.33 14.93 10.17
N MET A 115 -1.86 16.00 10.81
CA MET A 115 -0.44 16.28 10.99
C MET A 115 0.15 15.64 12.25
N ALA A 116 -0.61 15.49 13.34
CA ALA A 116 -0.11 14.61 14.42
C ALA A 116 0.05 13.18 13.88
N ASP A 117 -0.86 12.81 12.98
CA ASP A 117 -0.79 11.66 12.10
C ASP A 117 0.58 11.46 11.41
N ILE A 118 0.81 12.36 10.46
CA ILE A 118 1.96 12.42 9.56
C ILE A 118 3.28 12.63 10.32
N ASP A 119 3.28 13.47 11.36
CA ASP A 119 4.47 13.77 12.16
C ASP A 119 4.93 12.56 12.98
N VAL A 120 3.98 11.70 13.40
CA VAL A 120 4.25 10.44 14.10
C VAL A 120 4.61 9.33 13.10
N ARG A 121 3.89 9.23 11.97
CA ARG A 121 4.13 8.25 10.90
C ARG A 121 5.28 8.65 9.97
N LYS A 122 6.38 9.13 10.57
CA LYS A 122 7.63 9.39 9.85
C LYS A 122 8.18 8.10 9.28
N TYR A 123 8.58 8.17 8.02
CA TYR A 123 9.28 7.09 7.35
C TYR A 123 10.56 6.70 8.11
N ASN A 124 10.61 5.47 8.61
CA ASN A 124 11.74 4.91 9.35
C ASN A 124 12.06 3.51 8.83
N LEU A 125 13.17 3.40 8.10
CA LEU A 125 13.65 2.14 7.51
C LEU A 125 13.92 1.05 8.54
N GLU A 126 14.49 1.41 9.69
CA GLU A 126 14.83 0.46 10.75
C GLU A 126 13.56 -0.15 11.35
N ALA A 127 12.59 0.70 11.72
CA ALA A 127 11.31 0.24 12.26
C ALA A 127 10.49 -0.59 11.25
N ILE A 128 10.54 -0.23 9.96
CA ILE A 128 9.89 -1.01 8.89
C ILE A 128 10.52 -2.40 8.80
N ASN A 129 11.86 -2.49 8.75
CA ASN A 129 12.56 -3.76 8.61
C ASN A 129 12.48 -4.62 9.88
N GLU A 130 12.46 -4.02 11.06
CA GLU A 130 12.18 -4.71 12.33
C GLU A 130 10.80 -5.38 12.26
N ARG A 131 9.77 -4.65 11.87
CA ARG A 131 8.42 -5.21 11.70
C ARG A 131 8.39 -6.32 10.65
N LEU A 132 9.02 -6.14 9.49
CA LEU A 132 9.09 -7.16 8.44
C LEU A 132 9.71 -8.47 8.96
N SER A 133 10.77 -8.38 9.76
CA SER A 133 11.43 -9.56 10.31
C SER A 133 10.50 -10.42 11.19
N GLN A 134 9.50 -9.82 11.85
CA GLN A 134 8.56 -10.55 12.70
C GLN A 134 7.55 -11.41 11.93
N PHE A 135 7.33 -11.13 10.65
CA PHE A 135 6.37 -11.85 9.81
C PHE A 135 7.02 -12.92 8.92
N TYR A 136 8.34 -12.83 8.69
CA TYR A 136 9.04 -13.63 7.69
C TYR A 136 10.33 -14.29 8.21
N SER A 137 10.51 -14.35 9.53
CA SER A 137 11.60 -15.08 10.21
C SER A 137 11.42 -16.59 10.21
#